data_AF-H8FWS0-F1
#
_entry.id   AF-H8FWS0-F1
#
_cell.length_a   1.000
_cell.length_b   1.000
_cell.length_c   1.000
_cell.angle_alpha   90.00
_cell.angle_beta   90.00
_cell.angle_gamma   90.00
#
_symmetry.space_group_name_H-M   'P 1'
#
loop_
_entity.id
_entity.type
_entity.pdbx_description
1 polymer ?
#
loop_
_entity_poly.entity_id
_entity_poly.type
_entity_poly.pdbx_seq_one_letter_code
_entity_poly.pdbx_strand_id
1 'polypeptide(L)'
;MGAIIKNLINGTNRHGLPWIEERARQVTESGEEYYLTEEDASRIAHDAVIGNWERRSAGRQFTGEWIIYAQHEGRNYYLCLADHNDGDDRIRAQIDEICVAEFPFLKGLLAAS
;
A
#
# COMPACT_ATOMS: atom_id res chain seq x y z
N MET A 1 -10.37 -7.96 5.80
CA MET A 1 -9.19 -8.29 4.97
C MET A 1 -8.23 -7.11 5.06
N GLY A 2 -6.99 -7.30 5.49
CA GLY A 2 -6.06 -6.18 5.74
C GLY A 2 -5.72 -5.39 4.47
N ALA A 3 -5.33 -4.11 4.64
CA ALA A 3 -5.04 -3.18 3.55
C ALA A 3 -4.00 -3.73 2.55
N ILE A 4 -2.98 -4.44 3.03
CA ILE A 4 -1.95 -5.07 2.17
C ILE A 4 -2.60 -6.07 1.20
N ILE A 5 -3.40 -7.01 1.71
CA ILE A 5 -4.05 -8.04 0.90
C ILE A 5 -5.00 -7.40 -0.12
N LYS A 6 -5.76 -6.38 0.30
CA LYS A 6 -6.66 -5.65 -0.59
C LYS A 6 -5.92 -4.99 -1.75
N ASN A 7 -4.76 -4.39 -1.50
CA ASN A 7 -3.94 -3.79 -2.57
C ASN A 7 -3.35 -4.84 -3.51
N LEU A 8 -2.91 -5.99 -2.98
CA LEU A 8 -2.42 -7.08 -3.82
C LEU A 8 -3.53 -7.60 -4.75
N ILE A 9 -4.72 -7.89 -4.22
CA ILE A 9 -5.87 -8.33 -5.03
C ILE A 9 -6.23 -7.28 -6.09
N ASN A 10 -6.30 -6.00 -5.70
CA ASN A 10 -6.60 -4.93 -6.66
C ASN A 10 -5.50 -4.78 -7.72
N GLY A 11 -4.23 -5.03 -7.37
CA GLY A 11 -3.11 -5.04 -8.30
C GLY A 11 -3.22 -6.18 -9.29
N THR A 12 -3.37 -7.41 -8.79
CA THR A 12 -3.53 -8.62 -9.62
C THR A 12 -4.77 -8.55 -10.51
N ASN A 13 -5.91 -8.07 -10.01
CA ASN A 13 -7.12 -7.92 -10.83
C ASN A 13 -6.94 -6.90 -11.96
N ARG A 14 -6.09 -5.90 -11.78
CA ARG A 14 -5.86 -4.83 -12.77
C ARG A 14 -4.79 -5.21 -13.79
N HIS A 15 -3.72 -5.86 -13.35
CA HIS A 15 -2.51 -6.07 -14.13
C HIS A 15 -2.22 -7.54 -14.44
N GLY A 16 -2.94 -8.48 -13.84
CA GLY A 16 -2.69 -9.91 -13.98
C GLY A 16 -1.31 -10.29 -13.43
N LEU A 17 -0.63 -11.13 -14.21
CA LEU A 17 0.74 -11.60 -13.95
C LEU A 17 1.60 -11.35 -15.21
N PRO A 18 2.02 -10.09 -15.44
CA PRO A 18 2.67 -9.69 -16.68
C PRO A 18 3.86 -10.56 -17.08
N TRP A 19 4.64 -11.05 -16.11
CA TRP A 19 5.82 -11.86 -16.41
C TRP A 19 5.47 -13.18 -17.10
N ILE A 20 4.48 -13.92 -16.59
CA ILE A 20 4.09 -15.21 -17.18
C ILE A 20 3.30 -15.02 -18.47
N GLU A 21 2.50 -13.96 -18.56
CA GLU A 21 1.77 -13.60 -19.78
C GLU A 21 2.73 -13.30 -20.92
N GLU A 22 3.76 -12.49 -20.67
CA GLU A 22 4.80 -12.17 -21.64
C GLU A 22 5.65 -13.40 -22.00
N ARG A 23 5.97 -14.24 -21.02
CA ARG A 23 6.71 -15.49 -21.28
C ARG A 23 5.90 -16.44 -22.17
N ALA A 24 4.60 -16.61 -21.90
CA ALA A 24 3.71 -17.44 -22.71
C ALA A 24 3.59 -16.93 -24.15
N ARG A 25 3.54 -15.60 -24.32
CA ARG A 25 3.55 -14.95 -25.65
C ARG A 25 4.83 -15.30 -26.42
N GLN A 26 6.00 -15.13 -25.81
CA GLN A 26 7.30 -15.42 -26.43
C GLN A 26 7.43 -16.89 -26.85
N VAL A 27 7.03 -17.82 -25.98
CA VAL A 27 7.07 -19.26 -26.27
C VAL A 27 6.15 -19.59 -27.46
N THR A 28 4.92 -19.05 -27.44
CA THR A 28 3.97 -19.23 -28.54
C THR A 28 4.50 -18.71 -29.88
N GLU A 29 5.15 -17.53 -29.87
CA GLU A 29 5.75 -16.93 -31.07
C GLU A 29 6.97 -17.70 -31.58
N SER A 30 7.77 -18.28 -30.69
CA SER A 30 8.91 -19.11 -31.06
C SER A 30 8.52 -20.47 -31.63
N GLY A 31 7.32 -20.97 -31.28
CA GLY A 31 6.88 -22.32 -31.60
C GLY A 31 7.61 -23.41 -30.81
N GLU A 32 8.43 -23.05 -29.84
CA GLU A 32 9.14 -23.98 -28.97
C GLU A 32 8.25 -24.48 -27.83
N GLU A 33 8.50 -25.69 -27.33
CA GLU A 33 7.92 -26.15 -26.08
C GLU A 33 8.74 -25.64 -24.89
N TYR A 34 8.05 -25.10 -23.89
CA TYR A 34 8.66 -24.60 -22.66
C TYR A 34 7.95 -25.16 -21.44
N TYR A 35 8.72 -25.75 -20.53
CA TYR A 35 8.24 -26.25 -19.25
C TYR A 35 8.66 -25.30 -18.13
N LEU A 36 7.72 -24.98 -17.24
CA LEU A 36 7.99 -24.14 -16.08
C LEU A 36 8.95 -24.83 -15.12
N THR A 37 9.94 -24.06 -14.67
CA THR A 37 10.95 -24.46 -13.70
C THR A 37 10.59 -23.94 -12.30
N GLU A 38 11.33 -24.39 -11.28
CA GLU A 38 11.22 -23.83 -9.93
C GLU A 38 11.58 -22.34 -9.89
N GLU A 39 12.53 -21.91 -10.71
CA GLU A 39 12.89 -20.49 -10.83
C GLU A 39 11.72 -19.67 -11.38
N ASP A 40 10.97 -20.22 -12.33
CA ASP A 40 9.76 -19.57 -12.85
C ASP A 40 8.69 -19.43 -11.78
N ALA A 41 8.50 -20.43 -10.92
CA ALA A 41 7.57 -20.32 -9.80
C ALA A 41 7.94 -19.16 -8.86
N SER A 42 9.24 -18.98 -8.58
CA SER A 42 9.73 -17.83 -7.79
C SER A 42 9.46 -16.50 -8.48
N ARG A 43 9.71 -16.40 -9.80
CA ARG A 43 9.44 -15.19 -10.60
C ARG A 43 7.95 -14.86 -10.65
N ILE A 44 7.09 -15.86 -10.84
CA ILE A 44 5.63 -15.69 -10.82
C ILE A 44 5.18 -15.18 -9.46
N ALA A 45 5.66 -15.79 -8.36
CA ALA A 45 5.32 -15.35 -7.01
C ALA A 45 5.80 -13.92 -6.74
N HIS A 46 7.01 -13.58 -7.19
CA HIS A 46 7.55 -12.23 -7.06
C HIS A 46 6.73 -11.19 -7.85
N ASP A 47 6.41 -11.45 -9.12
CA ASP A 47 5.60 -10.54 -9.94
C ASP A 47 4.17 -10.38 -9.40
N ALA A 48 3.58 -11.48 -8.90
CA ALA A 48 2.26 -11.46 -8.28
C ALA A 48 2.18 -10.54 -7.06
N VAL A 49 3.25 -10.48 -6.26
CA VAL A 49 3.29 -9.76 -5.00
C VAL A 49 4.02 -8.43 -5.14
N ILE A 50 5.35 -8.47 -5.33
CA ILE A 50 6.21 -7.29 -5.36
C ILE A 50 5.96 -6.48 -6.64
N GLY A 51 5.87 -7.14 -7.80
CA GLY A 51 5.62 -6.46 -9.07
C GLY A 51 4.28 -5.69 -9.05
N ASN A 52 3.20 -6.32 -8.61
CA ASN A 52 1.91 -5.65 -8.47
C ASN A 52 1.91 -4.56 -7.39
N TRP A 53 2.63 -4.75 -6.29
CA TRP A 53 2.82 -3.72 -5.26
C TRP A 53 3.51 -2.47 -5.84
N GLU A 54 4.64 -2.64 -6.53
CA GLU A 54 5.40 -1.56 -7.14
C GLU A 54 4.59 -0.83 -8.23
N ARG A 55 3.86 -1.55 -9.09
CA ARG A 55 2.98 -0.96 -10.11
C ARG A 55 1.90 -0.06 -9.48
N ARG A 56 1.29 -0.49 -8.37
CA ARG A 56 0.31 0.34 -7.64
C ARG A 56 0.96 1.53 -6.96
N SER A 57 2.15 1.35 -6.38
CA SER A 57 2.93 2.42 -5.76
C SER A 57 3.25 3.53 -6.77
N ALA A 58 3.82 3.16 -7.92
CA ALA A 58 4.16 4.08 -9.00
C ALA A 58 2.93 4.83 -9.54
N GLY A 59 1.76 4.18 -9.57
CA GLY A 59 0.50 4.78 -9.97
C GLY A 59 -0.19 5.64 -8.90
N ARG A 60 0.36 5.74 -7.68
CA ARG A 60 -0.32 6.33 -6.50
C ARG A 60 -1.70 5.73 -6.23
N GLN A 61 -1.81 4.41 -6.36
CA GLN A 61 -3.08 3.66 -6.28
C GLN A 61 -3.23 2.87 -4.99
N PHE A 62 -2.33 3.00 -4.01
CA PHE A 62 -2.53 2.31 -2.74
C PHE A 62 -3.78 2.83 -2.03
N THR A 63 -4.58 1.89 -1.54
CA THR A 63 -5.80 2.15 -0.77
C THR A 63 -5.67 1.54 0.61
N GLY A 64 -6.08 2.22 1.66
CA GLY A 64 -6.03 1.70 3.03
C GLY A 64 -5.95 2.83 4.04
N GLU A 65 -5.54 2.47 5.26
CA GLU A 65 -5.41 3.41 6.36
C GLU A 65 -4.18 4.32 6.18
N TRP A 66 -4.36 5.61 6.40
CA TRP A 66 -3.31 6.58 6.64
C TRP A 66 -2.75 6.42 8.03
N ILE A 67 -1.42 6.47 8.11
CA ILE A 67 -0.73 6.70 9.37
C ILE A 67 -0.60 8.19 9.55
N ILE A 68 -1.29 8.74 10.54
CA ILE A 68 -1.24 10.16 10.87
C ILE A 68 -0.22 10.35 11.98
N TYR A 69 0.70 11.30 11.79
CA TYR A 69 1.74 11.59 12.77
C TYR A 69 2.02 13.08 12.86
N ALA A 70 2.51 13.51 14.02
CA ALA A 70 3.05 14.85 14.24
C ALA A 70 4.56 14.76 14.50
N GLN A 71 5.32 15.72 13.95
CA GLN A 71 6.73 15.86 14.25
C GLN A 71 6.92 16.88 15.39
N HIS A 72 7.60 16.47 16.46
CA HIS A 72 7.91 17.36 17.58
C HIS A 72 9.28 17.00 18.16
N GLU A 73 10.14 18.01 18.37
CA GLU A 73 11.51 17.84 18.90
C GLU A 73 12.34 16.77 18.16
N GLY A 74 12.22 16.70 16.84
CA GLY A 74 12.94 15.74 16.01
C GLY A 74 12.43 14.29 16.10
N ARG A 75 11.26 14.06 16.70
CA ARG A 75 10.61 12.75 16.82
C ARG A 75 9.26 12.71 16.12
N ASN A 76 8.88 11.54 15.62
CA ASN A 76 7.56 11.28 15.03
C ASN A 76 6.63 10.68 16.08
N TYR A 77 5.48 11.32 16.32
CA TYR A 77 4.42 10.86 17.20
C TYR A 77 3.27 10.35 16.34
N TYR A 78 3.07 9.03 16.30
CA TYR A 78 2.03 8.37 15.51
C TYR A 78 0.70 8.41 16.26
N LEU A 79 -0.26 9.16 15.73
CA LEU A 79 -1.47 9.58 16.44
C LEU A 79 -2.64 8.63 16.19
N CYS A 80 -2.92 8.31 14.93
CA CYS A 80 -3.97 7.36 14.58
C CYS A 80 -3.77 6.72 13.21
N LEU A 81 -4.51 5.64 13.00
CA LEU A 81 -4.80 5.06 11.69
C LEU A 81 -6.19 5.54 11.26
N ALA A 82 -6.33 6.01 10.01
CA ALA A 82 -7.61 6.46 9.49
C ALA A 82 -7.78 6.06 8.03
N ASP A 83 -8.95 5.59 7.62
CA ASP A 83 -9.20 5.33 6.21
C ASP A 83 -9.30 6.65 5.42
N HIS A 84 -8.91 6.62 4.16
CA HIS A 84 -9.05 7.73 3.21
C HIS A 84 -10.46 8.35 3.13
N ASN A 85 -11.49 7.59 3.55
CA ASN A 85 -12.89 8.00 3.50
C ASN A 85 -13.45 8.42 4.86
N ASP A 86 -12.67 8.36 5.94
CA ASP A 86 -13.16 8.72 7.28
C ASP A 86 -13.44 10.24 7.42
N GLY A 87 -12.82 11.06 6.56
CA GLY A 87 -12.99 12.50 6.53
C GLY A 87 -12.17 13.22 7.61
N ASP A 88 -11.56 14.35 7.22
CA ASP A 88 -10.59 15.07 8.05
C ASP A 88 -11.17 15.49 9.42
N ASP A 89 -12.44 15.91 9.47
CA ASP A 89 -13.09 16.36 10.71
C ASP A 89 -13.21 15.24 11.75
N ARG A 90 -13.55 14.02 11.31
CA ARG A 90 -13.68 12.86 12.19
C ARG A 90 -12.33 12.44 12.73
N ILE A 91 -11.33 12.40 11.85
CA ILE A 91 -9.95 12.11 12.19
C ILE A 91 -9.44 13.12 13.22
N ARG A 92 -9.69 14.41 13.00
CA ARG A 92 -9.30 15.49 13.89
C ARG A 92 -9.96 15.36 15.27
N ALA A 93 -11.26 15.10 15.30
CA ALA A 93 -11.98 14.90 16.56
C ALA A 93 -11.40 13.75 17.39
N GLN A 94 -11.04 12.64 16.74
CA GLN A 94 -10.42 11.50 17.41
C GLN A 94 -9.04 11.83 18.00
N ILE A 95 -8.23 12.61 17.28
CA ILE A 95 -6.92 13.07 17.78
C ILE A 95 -7.11 14.03 18.97
N ASP A 96 -8.08 14.94 18.91
CA ASP A 96 -8.36 15.89 19.98
C ASP A 96 -8.91 15.20 21.24
N GLU A 97 -9.71 14.13 21.09
CA GLU A 97 -10.28 13.39 22.22
C GLU A 97 -9.24 12.49 22.91
N ILE A 98 -8.42 11.79 22.12
CA ILE A 98 -7.55 10.73 22.65
C ILE A 98 -6.11 11.23 22.81
N CYS A 99 -5.50 11.70 21.73
CA CYS A 99 -4.06 11.95 21.69
C CYS A 99 -3.67 13.25 22.40
N VAL A 100 -4.51 14.28 22.33
CA VAL A 100 -4.22 15.59 22.95
C VAL A 100 -4.15 15.52 24.47
N ALA A 101 -4.87 14.58 25.10
CA ALA A 101 -4.79 14.35 26.54
C ALA A 101 -3.41 13.78 26.96
N GLU A 102 -2.87 12.85 26.17
CA GLU A 102 -1.57 12.22 26.43
C GLU A 102 -0.39 13.08 25.98
N PHE A 103 -0.58 13.88 24.92
CA PHE A 103 0.45 14.70 24.30
C PHE A 103 0.01 16.17 24.19
N PRO A 104 0.06 16.96 25.29
CA PRO A 104 -0.47 18.33 25.32
C PRO A 104 0.16 19.29 24.30
N PHE A 105 1.40 19.05 23.87
CA PHE A 105 2.07 19.85 22.85
C PHE A 105 1.31 19.84 21.51
N LEU A 106 0.50 18.81 21.24
CA LEU A 106 -0.34 18.73 20.06
C LEU A 106 -1.34 19.88 19.97
N LYS A 107 -1.83 20.43 21.10
CA LYS A 107 -2.78 21.56 21.06
C LYS A 107 -2.21 22.77 20.34
N GLY A 108 -0.95 23.11 20.62
CA GLY A 108 -0.28 24.24 19.98
C GLY A 108 0.01 23.97 18.51
N LEU A 109 0.42 22.74 18.19
CA LEU A 109 0.75 22.31 16.83
C LEU A 109 -0.49 22.28 15.92
N LEU A 110 -1.60 21.74 16.44
CA LEU A 110 -2.87 21.60 15.72
C LEU A 110 -3.71 22.90 15.66
N ALA A 111 -3.32 23.95 16.39
CA ALA A 111 -3.93 25.28 16.31
C ALA A 111 -3.27 26.18 15.26
N ALA A 112 -2.07 25.82 14.80
CA ALA A 112 -1.31 26.55 13.79
C ALA A 112 -1.51 26.03 12.35
N SER A 113 -2.30 24.95 12.21
CA SER A 113 -2.56 24.20 10.98
C SER A 113 -3.98 24.38 10.48
#